data_AF-A0A6H9GEH8-F1
#
_entry.id   AF-A0A6H9GEH8-F1
#
_cell.length_a   1.000
_cell.length_b   1.000
_cell.length_c   1.000
_cell.angle_alpha   90.00
_cell.angle_beta   90.00
_cell.angle_gamma   90.00
#
_symmetry.space_group_name_H-M   'P 1'
#
loop_
_entity.id
_entity.type
_entity.pdbx_description
1 polymer ?
#
loop_
_entity_poly.entity_id
_entity_poly.type
_entity_poly.pdbx_seq_one_letter_code
_entity_poly.pdbx_strand_id
1 'polypeptide(L)'
;MYRPVPNCPLVNVAGNYTISLHTETATVWSENSRKGCKNTAYVSKPVIQPDGLIVAGLLYWSPDNWPGGAFGGRVEPGAEPMQWVASAGDVEMKGTWKRGQLSGEFVRRFVYDGKQIECRGKVSGFKRGK
;
A
#
# COMPACT_ATOMS: atom_id res chain seq x y z
N MET A 1 -27.47 -4.27 -32.97
CA MET A 1 -27.96 -4.44 -31.58
C MET A 1 -26.80 -4.24 -30.62
N TYR A 2 -26.66 -3.04 -30.05
CA TYR A 2 -25.74 -2.80 -28.93
C TYR A 2 -26.47 -3.22 -27.65
N ARG A 3 -26.07 -4.33 -27.03
CA ARG A 3 -26.55 -4.65 -25.67
C ARG A 3 -25.81 -3.71 -24.72
N PRO A 4 -26.49 -2.86 -23.94
CA PRO A 4 -25.81 -2.15 -22.86
C PRO A 4 -25.21 -3.22 -21.94
N VAL A 5 -23.91 -3.11 -21.69
CA VAL A 5 -23.24 -3.91 -20.67
C VAL A 5 -24.04 -3.68 -19.38
N PRO A 6 -24.53 -4.73 -18.71
CA PRO A 6 -25.22 -4.56 -17.44
C PRO A 6 -24.33 -3.69 -16.56
N ASN A 7 -24.89 -2.62 -16.01
CA ASN A 7 -24.24 -1.75 -15.04
C ASN A 7 -23.95 -2.64 -13.81
N CYS A 8 -22.84 -3.38 -13.84
CA CYS A 8 -22.36 -4.13 -12.70
C CYS A 8 -22.22 -3.11 -11.57
N PRO A 9 -22.95 -3.26 -10.46
CA PRO A 9 -22.88 -2.28 -9.38
C PRO A 9 -21.42 -2.16 -8.98
N LEU A 10 -20.86 -0.96 -9.14
CA LEU A 10 -19.49 -0.66 -8.76
C LEU A 10 -19.31 -1.08 -7.31
N VAL A 11 -18.35 -1.97 -7.07
CA VAL A 11 -18.13 -2.50 -5.73
C VAL A 11 -17.64 -1.37 -4.83
N ASN A 12 -18.30 -1.19 -3.68
CA ASN A 12 -17.98 -0.10 -2.77
C ASN A 12 -16.65 -0.34 -2.03
N VAL A 13 -15.57 0.17 -2.62
CA VAL A 13 -14.22 0.19 -2.03
C VAL A 13 -14.06 1.21 -0.91
N ALA A 14 -14.95 2.20 -0.82
CA ALA A 14 -14.75 3.35 0.04
C ALA A 14 -14.77 3.01 1.53
N GLY A 15 -13.87 3.60 2.31
CA GLY A 15 -13.82 3.45 3.76
C GLY A 15 -12.43 3.65 4.35
N ASN A 16 -12.33 3.47 5.66
CA ASN A 16 -11.07 3.50 6.38
C ASN A 16 -10.39 2.13 6.29
N TYR A 17 -9.06 2.12 6.16
CA TYR A 17 -8.28 0.89 6.08
C TYR A 17 -7.21 0.82 7.16
N THR A 18 -6.79 -0.40 7.47
CA THR A 18 -5.47 -0.69 8.04
C THR A 18 -4.59 -1.20 6.93
N ILE A 19 -3.32 -0.80 6.87
CA ILE A 19 -2.35 -1.34 5.91
C ILE A 19 -1.05 -1.61 6.66
N SER A 20 -0.51 -2.80 6.46
CA SER A 20 0.73 -3.29 7.05
C SER A 20 1.63 -3.84 5.95
N LEU A 21 2.92 -3.55 6.08
CA LEU A 21 3.98 -4.02 5.20
C LEU A 21 4.88 -4.96 5.98
N HIS A 22 5.29 -6.05 5.33
CA HIS A 22 6.26 -6.98 5.87
C HIS A 22 7.37 -7.23 4.85
N THR A 23 8.59 -6.82 5.19
CA THR A 23 9.76 -7.04 4.33
C THR A 23 10.13 -8.52 4.36
N GLU A 24 10.26 -9.13 3.19
CA GLU A 24 10.66 -10.52 3.04
C GLU A 24 12.12 -10.64 2.58
N THR A 25 12.59 -9.66 1.79
CA THR A 25 13.95 -9.65 1.26
C THR A 25 14.56 -8.26 1.37
N ALA A 26 15.84 -8.22 1.71
CA ALA A 26 16.59 -6.99 1.87
C ALA A 26 18.03 -7.17 1.41
N THR A 27 18.54 -6.15 0.75
CA THR A 27 19.99 -6.01 0.49
C THR A 27 20.78 -5.78 1.80
N VAL A 28 20.24 -4.96 2.71
CA VAL A 28 20.80 -4.69 4.04
C VAL A 28 19.67 -4.58 5.06
N TRP A 29 19.75 -5.35 6.14
CA TRP A 29 18.86 -5.21 7.30
C TRP A 29 19.40 -4.17 8.27
N SER A 30 18.52 -3.32 8.83
CA SER A 30 18.90 -2.35 9.85
C SER A 30 17.73 -1.95 10.72
N GLU A 31 17.98 -1.77 12.02
CA GLU A 31 17.04 -1.16 12.95
C GLU A 31 16.88 0.35 12.75
N ASN A 32 17.70 0.98 11.90
CA ASN A 32 17.52 2.36 11.48
C ASN A 32 16.94 2.38 10.05
N SER A 33 15.69 2.83 9.93
CA SER A 33 14.95 2.86 8.66
C SER A 33 15.62 3.71 7.56
N ARG A 34 16.55 4.61 7.92
CA ARG A 34 17.33 5.41 6.96
C ARG A 34 18.59 4.71 6.44
N LYS A 35 19.03 3.63 7.10
CA LYS A 35 20.29 2.92 6.78
C LYS A 35 20.06 1.57 6.09
N GLY A 36 18.87 1.01 6.23
CA GLY A 36 18.56 -0.32 5.71
C GLY A 36 17.06 -0.62 5.74
N CYS A 37 16.74 -1.88 5.46
CA CYS A 37 15.40 -2.41 5.50
C CYS A 37 15.00 -2.82 6.91
N LYS A 38 13.75 -2.53 7.26
CA LYS A 38 13.10 -2.99 8.49
C LYS A 38 12.15 -4.13 8.22
N ASN A 39 11.87 -4.94 9.22
CA ASN A 39 10.94 -6.05 9.12
C ASN A 39 9.50 -5.62 8.82
N THR A 40 9.04 -4.51 9.41
CA THR A 40 7.63 -4.10 9.32
C THR A 40 7.45 -2.59 9.19
N ALA A 41 6.40 -2.22 8.47
CA ALA A 41 5.86 -0.87 8.42
C ALA A 41 4.33 -0.92 8.43
N TYR A 42 3.70 0.23 8.69
CA TYR A 42 2.26 0.38 8.65
C TYR A 42 1.87 1.75 8.11
N VAL A 43 0.67 1.86 7.55
CA VAL A 43 0.09 3.14 7.13
C VAL A 43 -0.94 3.59 8.16
N SER A 44 -0.79 4.81 8.66
CA SER A 44 -1.75 5.39 9.61
C SER A 44 -3.01 5.88 8.88
N LYS A 45 -4.18 5.34 9.22
CA LYS A 45 -5.50 5.87 8.84
C LYS A 45 -5.69 6.19 7.32
N PRO A 46 -5.30 5.32 6.38
CA PRO A 46 -5.63 5.53 4.98
C PRO A 46 -7.14 5.45 4.75
N VAL A 47 -7.65 6.32 3.88
CA VAL A 47 -9.05 6.36 3.47
C VAL A 47 -9.15 6.15 1.98
N ILE A 48 -9.98 5.20 1.54
CA ILE A 48 -10.32 5.06 0.12
C ILE A 48 -11.63 5.79 -0.13
N GLN A 49 -11.64 6.69 -1.11
CA GLN A 49 -12.83 7.43 -1.54
C GLN A 49 -13.71 6.58 -2.49
N PRO A 50 -14.98 6.98 -2.72
CA PRO A 50 -15.88 6.26 -3.62
C PRO A 50 -15.38 6.10 -5.06
N ASP A 51 -14.54 7.01 -5.54
CA ASP A 51 -13.92 6.97 -6.87
C ASP A 51 -12.65 6.11 -6.90
N GLY A 52 -12.31 5.44 -5.80
CA GLY A 52 -11.12 4.60 -5.65
C GLY A 52 -9.85 5.36 -5.27
N LEU A 53 -9.88 6.70 -5.14
CA LEU A 53 -8.71 7.46 -4.72
C LEU A 53 -8.35 7.14 -3.26
N ILE A 54 -7.09 6.81 -3.02
CA ILE A 54 -6.57 6.60 -1.67
C ILE A 54 -6.04 7.95 -1.18
N VAL A 55 -6.71 8.49 -0.17
CA VAL A 55 -6.37 9.76 0.46
C VAL A 55 -6.01 9.56 1.92
N ALA A 56 -5.21 10.49 2.42
CA ALA A 56 -4.73 10.53 3.78
C ALA A 56 -3.85 9.34 4.19
N GLY A 57 -3.00 9.62 5.18
CA GLY A 57 -2.15 8.64 5.81
C GLY A 57 -0.67 8.87 5.58
N LEU A 58 0.10 8.30 6.50
CA LEU A 58 1.55 8.35 6.53
C LEU A 58 2.04 6.93 6.73
N LEU A 59 3.05 6.54 5.95
CA LEU A 59 3.77 5.31 6.17
C LEU A 59 4.72 5.51 7.36
N TYR A 60 4.77 4.53 8.26
CA TYR A 60 5.70 4.50 9.39
C TYR A 60 6.46 3.19 9.41
N TRP A 61 7.77 3.28 9.57
CA TRP A 61 8.62 2.12 9.88
C TRP A 61 8.56 1.83 11.38
N SER A 62 8.39 0.56 11.76
CA SER A 62 8.29 0.13 13.16
C SER A 62 9.62 -0.48 13.63
N PRO A 63 10.04 -0.31 14.90
CA PRO A 63 9.38 0.40 16.00
C PRO A 63 9.77 1.88 16.16
N ASP A 64 10.64 2.42 15.31
CA ASP A 64 11.13 3.81 15.40
C ASP A 64 10.05 4.85 15.07
N ASN A 65 8.91 4.41 14.49
CA ASN A 65 7.82 5.26 14.02
C ASN A 65 8.33 6.41 13.15
N TRP A 66 9.37 6.14 12.36
CA TRP A 66 9.93 7.12 11.45
C TRP A 66 9.02 7.24 10.21
N PRO A 67 8.65 8.46 9.79
CA PRO A 67 7.79 8.63 8.63
C PRO A 67 8.53 8.20 7.36
N GLY A 68 7.95 7.22 6.65
CA GLY A 68 8.35 6.79 5.31
C GLY A 68 7.80 7.69 4.20
N GLY A 69 6.81 8.54 4.50
CA GLY A 69 6.26 9.52 3.57
C GLY A 69 4.73 9.56 3.58
N ALA A 70 4.17 10.58 2.91
CA ALA A 70 2.73 10.67 2.67
C ALA A 70 2.28 9.49 1.80
N PHE A 71 1.23 8.80 2.24
CA PHE A 71 0.67 7.66 1.53
C PHE A 71 -0.43 8.11 0.59
N GLY A 72 -0.36 7.67 -0.66
CA GLY A 72 -1.36 7.95 -1.67
C GLY A 72 -1.38 6.90 -2.76
N GLY A 73 -2.50 6.78 -3.47
CA GLY A 73 -2.68 5.74 -4.46
C GLY A 73 -4.09 5.69 -5.03
N ARG A 74 -4.41 4.60 -5.72
CA ARG A 74 -5.73 4.38 -6.32
C ARG A 74 -6.06 2.89 -6.37
N VAL A 75 -7.32 2.58 -6.13
CA VAL A 75 -7.93 1.31 -6.51
C VAL A 75 -8.68 1.56 -7.82
N GLU A 76 -8.34 0.79 -8.85
CA GLU A 76 -8.96 0.93 -10.16
C GLU A 76 -10.40 0.39 -10.12
N PRO A 77 -11.39 1.14 -10.65
CA PRO A 77 -12.77 0.69 -10.67
C PRO A 77 -12.92 -0.52 -11.59
N GLY A 78 -13.68 -1.53 -11.16
CA GLY A 78 -13.91 -2.71 -11.98
C GLY A 78 -14.61 -3.85 -11.26
N ALA A 79 -14.60 -5.02 -11.89
CA ALA A 79 -15.02 -6.26 -11.26
C ALA A 79 -13.94 -6.73 -10.28
N GLU A 80 -14.35 -7.35 -9.18
CA GLU A 80 -13.40 -8.00 -8.26
C GLU A 80 -12.70 -9.20 -8.93
N PRO A 81 -11.40 -9.42 -8.68
CA PRO A 81 -10.49 -8.58 -7.89
C PRO A 81 -10.05 -7.32 -8.66
N MET A 82 -10.11 -6.16 -8.00
CA MET A 82 -9.70 -4.87 -8.56
C MET A 82 -8.19 -4.67 -8.38
N GLN A 83 -7.52 -4.00 -9.31
CA GLN A 83 -6.12 -3.65 -9.17
C GLN A 83 -5.96 -2.40 -8.30
N TRP A 84 -4.86 -2.28 -7.58
CA TRP A 84 -4.52 -1.04 -6.88
C TRP A 84 -3.02 -0.79 -6.92
N VAL A 85 -2.67 0.50 -6.88
CA VAL A 85 -1.30 0.98 -6.78
C VAL A 85 -1.23 2.08 -5.74
N ALA A 86 -0.11 2.17 -5.02
CA ALA A 86 0.15 3.25 -4.08
C ALA A 86 1.64 3.51 -3.95
N SER A 87 1.97 4.64 -3.35
CA SER A 87 3.34 4.97 -2.97
C SER A 87 3.38 5.74 -1.65
N ALA A 88 4.53 5.71 -1.00
CA ALA A 88 4.87 6.58 0.12
C ALA A 88 6.38 6.82 0.13
N GLY A 89 6.80 8.03 -0.22
CA GLY A 89 8.21 8.39 -0.31
C GLY A 89 8.97 7.52 -1.31
N ASP A 90 9.92 6.73 -0.80
CA ASP A 90 10.78 5.81 -1.55
C ASP A 90 10.17 4.40 -1.72
N VAL A 91 8.90 4.23 -1.35
CA VAL A 91 8.17 2.95 -1.41
C VAL A 91 7.11 2.98 -2.49
N GLU A 92 7.13 1.97 -3.36
CA GLU A 92 6.12 1.66 -4.36
C GLU A 92 5.36 0.40 -3.95
N MET A 93 4.04 0.39 -4.14
CA MET A 93 3.15 -0.71 -3.78
C MET A 93 2.17 -1.00 -4.91
N LYS A 94 1.86 -2.28 -5.09
CA LYS A 94 0.85 -2.72 -6.06
C LYS A 94 0.21 -4.03 -5.63
N GLY A 95 -1.03 -4.26 -6.05
CA GLY A 95 -1.66 -5.56 -5.88
C GLY A 95 -3.14 -5.56 -6.20
N THR A 96 -3.90 -6.38 -5.46
CA THR A 96 -5.34 -6.54 -5.67
C THR A 96 -6.17 -6.19 -4.45
N TRP A 97 -7.34 -5.62 -4.71
CA TRP A 97 -8.43 -5.43 -3.76
C TRP A 97 -9.51 -6.48 -4.00
N LYS A 98 -9.96 -7.14 -2.94
CA LYS A 98 -11.05 -8.13 -2.97
C LYS A 98 -11.76 -8.15 -1.63
N ARG A 99 -13.10 -8.05 -1.61
CA ARG A 99 -13.93 -8.14 -0.38
C ARG A 99 -13.40 -7.30 0.80
N GLY A 100 -12.97 -6.07 0.56
CA GLY A 100 -12.46 -5.18 1.60
C GLY A 100 -11.01 -5.45 2.05
N GLN A 101 -10.30 -6.38 1.40
CA GLN A 101 -8.90 -6.65 1.64
C GLN A 101 -8.04 -6.11 0.49
N LEU A 102 -6.99 -5.35 0.82
CA LEU A 102 -5.87 -5.04 -0.04
C LEU A 102 -4.79 -6.10 0.19
N SER A 103 -4.27 -6.68 -0.89
CA SER A 103 -3.12 -7.58 -0.84
C SER A 103 -2.18 -7.23 -1.96
N GLY A 104 -0.87 -7.41 -1.78
CA GLY A 104 0.09 -7.04 -2.79
C GLY A 104 1.53 -7.13 -2.34
N GLU A 105 2.37 -6.45 -3.09
CA GLU A 105 3.81 -6.37 -2.87
C GLU A 105 4.24 -4.91 -2.79
N PHE A 106 5.36 -4.68 -2.11
CA PHE A 106 6.04 -3.40 -2.14
C PHE A 106 7.50 -3.55 -2.49
N VAL A 107 8.05 -2.48 -3.05
CA VAL A 107 9.48 -2.30 -3.23
C VAL A 107 9.86 -0.94 -2.68
N ARG A 108 10.92 -0.90 -1.89
CA ARG A 108 11.55 0.33 -1.42
C ARG A 108 12.96 0.41 -1.98
N ARG A 109 13.35 1.55 -2.54
CA ARG A 109 14.71 1.79 -3.07
C ARG A 109 15.26 3.13 -2.64
N PHE A 110 16.45 3.13 -2.04
CA PHE A 110 17.15 4.36 -1.67
C PHE A 110 18.67 4.14 -1.65
N VAL A 111 19.44 5.23 -1.58
CA VAL A 111 20.90 5.17 -1.46
C VAL A 111 21.30 5.57 -0.04
N TYR A 112 22.15 4.77 0.60
CA TYR A 112 22.76 5.10 1.87
C TYR A 112 24.25 4.75 1.83
N ASP A 113 25.10 5.71 2.18
CA ASP A 113 26.56 5.53 2.23
C ASP A 113 27.15 4.95 0.92
N GLY A 114 26.69 5.47 -0.22
CA GLY A 114 27.09 5.02 -1.56
C GLY A 114 26.56 3.65 -1.99
N LYS A 115 25.79 2.95 -1.14
CA LYS A 115 25.19 1.65 -1.45
C LYS A 115 23.73 1.80 -1.84
N GLN A 116 23.33 1.08 -2.88
CA GLN A 116 21.92 0.92 -3.22
C GLN A 116 21.26 -0.05 -2.25
N ILE A 117 20.25 0.44 -1.54
CA ILE A 117 19.42 -0.36 -0.64
C ILE A 117 18.09 -0.64 -1.33
N GLU A 118 17.77 -1.92 -1.44
CA GLU A 118 16.46 -2.41 -1.88
C GLU A 118 15.83 -3.29 -0.79
N CYS A 119 14.55 -3.04 -0.52
CA CYS A 119 13.68 -3.85 0.33
C CYS A 119 12.49 -4.30 -0.49
N ARG A 120 12.15 -5.59 -0.44
CA ARG A 120 10.91 -6.11 -1.04
C ARG A 120 10.12 -6.90 -0.03
N GLY A 121 8.81 -6.87 -0.16
CA GLY A 121 7.95 -7.67 0.69
C GLY A 121 6.49 -7.55 0.32
N LYS A 122 5.64 -7.94 1.26
CA LYS A 122 4.20 -8.01 1.08
C LYS A 122 3.48 -6.87 1.75
N VAL A 123 2.36 -6.48 1.13
CA VAL A 123 1.39 -5.56 1.69
C VAL A 123 0.12 -6.31 1.99
N SER A 124 -0.43 -6.10 3.18
CA SER A 124 -1.78 -6.52 3.53
C SER A 124 -2.54 -5.36 4.12
N GLY A 125 -3.81 -5.22 3.78
CA GLY A 125 -4.66 -4.20 4.34
C GLY A 125 -6.11 -4.63 4.40
N PHE A 126 -6.83 -4.12 5.40
CA PHE A 126 -8.21 -4.50 5.67
C PHE A 126 -9.04 -3.26 5.93
N LYS A 127 -10.21 -3.22 5.30
CA LYS A 127 -11.24 -2.22 5.58
C LYS A 127 -11.64 -2.34 7.05
N ARG A 128 -11.52 -1.24 7.79
CA ARG A 128 -11.99 -1.15 9.17
C ARG A 128 -13.53 -1.19 9.15
N GLY A 129 -14.09 -2.04 10.00
CA GLY A 129 -15.54 -2.14 10.20
C GLY A 129 -16.14 -0.81 10.63
N LYS A 130 -17.38 -0.57 10.18
CA LYS A 130 -18.21 0.59 10.53
C LYS A 130 -18.55 0.62 12.01
#